data_AF-A0A842JZI7-F1
#
_entry.id   AF-A0A842JZI7-F1
#
_cell.length_a   1.000
_cell.length_b   1.000
_cell.length_c   1.000
_cell.angle_alpha   90.00
_cell.angle_beta   90.00
_cell.angle_gamma   90.00
#
_symmetry.space_group_name_H-M   'P 1'
#
loop_
_entity.id
_entity.type
_entity.pdbx_description
1 polymer ?
#
loop_
_entity_poly.entity_id
_entity_poly.type
_entity_poly.pdbx_seq_one_letter_code
_entity_poly.pdbx_strand_id
1 'polypeptide(L)'
;MDTDSTPEPENGPDARPPAPAPTSDTSEPVTASTGSLERDIRAASRTGRYALATALCAAIVSSAVSAGSAVYVSRNELVRNETVAVAKEVRENRQRVYADLMTGVIEYLEGLGYLKGTLTRNPPDRETVRAAFDDLSEKGEAAIKTVNMVFLVGSMQLIPTLDEFTNPYHSFVNDQVNPFVLRNFGGASDVTDPDGLLRDGPGLIAEIDRIVAVTGDFLGNFVVRGREDLETG
;
A
#
# COMPACT_ATOMS: atom_id res chain seq x y z
N MET A 1 62.45 -68.85 -14.53
CA MET A 1 61.99 -67.52 -14.10
C MET A 1 61.24 -67.71 -12.79
N ASP A 2 62.03 -67.71 -11.73
CA ASP A 2 61.83 -66.98 -10.47
C ASP A 2 60.48 -67.16 -9.71
N THR A 3 60.55 -68.08 -8.73
CA THR A 3 60.10 -67.99 -7.32
C THR A 3 58.99 -66.99 -6.99
N ASP A 4 57.80 -67.40 -6.58
CA ASP A 4 57.44 -67.93 -5.24
C ASP A 4 57.82 -66.98 -4.09
N SER A 5 56.82 -66.49 -3.36
CA SER A 5 56.73 -66.50 -1.87
C SER A 5 55.58 -65.62 -1.37
N THR A 6 54.54 -66.26 -0.83
CA THR A 6 53.58 -65.68 0.14
C THR A 6 54.30 -65.59 1.52
N PRO A 7 53.94 -64.70 2.47
CA PRO A 7 52.82 -65.02 3.39
C PRO A 7 52.04 -63.80 3.98
N GLU A 8 50.82 -64.07 4.44
CA GLU A 8 50.04 -63.33 5.47
C GLU A 8 50.75 -63.38 6.87
N PRO A 9 50.30 -62.75 8.00
CA PRO A 9 49.16 -61.88 8.32
C PRO A 9 49.45 -60.73 9.37
N GLU A 10 48.39 -60.09 9.90
CA GLU A 10 48.21 -59.56 11.28
C GLU A 10 48.98 -58.30 11.80
N ASN A 11 48.24 -57.21 12.09
CA ASN A 11 48.05 -56.57 13.43
C ASN A 11 47.67 -55.08 13.34
N GLY A 12 46.61 -54.66 14.05
CA GLY A 12 46.28 -53.24 14.35
C GLY A 12 47.16 -52.66 15.49
N PRO A 13 46.77 -51.61 16.25
CA PRO A 13 45.65 -50.66 16.16
C PRO A 13 46.08 -49.15 16.28
N ASP A 14 45.10 -48.24 16.23
CA ASP A 14 45.02 -46.87 16.82
C ASP A 14 46.16 -45.83 16.68
N ALA A 15 45.86 -44.70 16.03
CA ALA A 15 46.08 -43.33 16.57
C ALA A 15 45.53 -42.23 15.62
N ARG A 16 44.74 -41.30 16.16
CA ARG A 16 44.27 -40.04 15.54
C ARG A 16 45.11 -38.86 16.11
N PRO A 17 44.88 -37.59 15.70
CA PRO A 17 45.34 -36.79 14.54
C PRO A 17 46.48 -35.77 14.92
N PRO A 18 46.92 -34.82 14.05
CA PRO A 18 46.32 -33.46 14.05
C PRO A 18 46.36 -32.71 12.67
N ALA A 19 45.66 -31.57 12.62
CA ALA A 19 45.66 -30.58 11.53
C ALA A 19 46.83 -29.57 11.64
N PRO A 20 47.13 -28.81 10.56
CA PRO A 20 47.73 -27.49 10.70
C PRO A 20 46.92 -26.37 10.00
N ALA A 21 46.80 -25.25 10.70
CA ALA A 21 46.50 -23.89 10.20
C ALA A 21 47.83 -23.14 9.96
N PRO A 22 47.86 -21.80 9.90
CA PRO A 22 47.42 -20.85 8.87
C PRO A 22 48.60 -20.03 8.28
N THR A 23 48.41 -19.26 7.22
CA THR A 23 49.37 -18.22 6.78
C THR A 23 48.83 -16.82 7.06
N SER A 24 49.63 -16.05 7.80
CA SER A 24 49.49 -14.61 8.02
C SER A 24 50.39 -13.87 7.03
N ASP A 25 49.90 -12.79 6.43
CA ASP A 25 50.76 -11.70 5.97
C ASP A 25 50.11 -10.36 6.33
N THR A 26 50.95 -9.50 6.91
CA THR A 26 50.64 -8.21 7.54
C THR A 26 50.82 -7.07 6.54
N SER A 27 49.93 -6.06 6.57
CA SER A 27 50.27 -4.65 6.29
C SER A 27 49.18 -3.70 6.82
N GLU A 28 49.63 -2.67 7.52
CA GLU A 28 48.87 -1.64 8.26
C GLU A 28 48.63 -0.37 7.39
N PRO A 29 48.00 0.73 7.87
CA PRO A 29 46.80 1.33 7.28
C PRO A 29 47.05 2.61 6.44
N VAL A 30 46.24 2.82 5.40
CA VAL A 30 46.22 4.07 4.61
C VAL A 30 45.01 4.92 5.00
N THR A 31 45.29 6.14 5.45
CA THR A 31 44.34 7.24 5.66
C THR A 31 43.45 7.48 4.43
N ALA A 32 42.15 7.23 4.55
CA ALA A 32 41.15 7.52 3.53
C ALA A 32 40.09 8.52 4.05
N SER A 33 40.22 9.75 3.58
CA SER A 33 39.19 10.74 3.25
C SER A 33 37.82 10.65 3.92
N THR A 34 37.47 11.68 4.69
CA THR A 34 36.10 11.97 5.18
C THR A 34 35.03 12.00 4.07
N GLY A 35 35.43 12.18 2.80
CA GLY A 35 34.54 12.07 1.64
C GLY A 35 34.13 10.64 1.27
N SER A 36 34.89 9.60 1.69
CA SER A 36 34.45 8.20 1.57
C SER A 36 33.43 7.88 2.65
N LEU A 37 33.62 8.37 3.87
CA LEU A 37 32.70 8.12 4.98
C LEU A 37 31.29 8.66 4.69
N GLU A 38 31.15 9.86 4.11
CA GLU A 38 29.82 10.38 3.71
C GLU A 38 29.20 9.58 2.55
N ARG A 39 30.01 9.07 1.63
CA ARG A 39 29.54 8.25 0.50
C ARG A 39 29.16 6.84 0.96
N ASP A 40 29.85 6.31 1.97
CA ASP A 40 29.59 5.02 2.62
C ASP A 40 28.39 5.11 3.56
N ILE A 41 28.17 6.24 4.25
CA ILE A 41 26.94 6.50 5.02
C ILE A 41 25.74 6.68 4.08
N ARG A 42 25.92 7.37 2.94
CA ARG A 42 24.84 7.55 1.94
C ARG A 42 24.54 6.24 1.19
N ALA A 43 25.55 5.40 0.94
CA ALA A 43 25.37 4.04 0.46
C ALA A 43 24.67 3.17 1.51
N ALA A 44 25.13 3.15 2.76
CA ALA A 44 24.50 2.43 3.87
C ALA A 44 23.06 2.89 4.13
N SER A 45 22.71 4.16 3.88
CA SER A 45 21.33 4.65 4.00
C SER A 45 20.40 4.16 2.88
N ARG A 46 20.94 3.95 1.67
CA ARG A 46 20.19 3.33 0.56
C ARG A 46 20.07 1.83 0.77
N THR A 47 21.16 1.15 1.14
CA THR A 47 21.15 -0.28 1.46
C THR A 47 20.29 -0.58 2.69
N GLY A 48 20.19 0.33 3.65
CA GLY A 48 19.34 0.21 4.82
C GLY A 48 17.85 0.16 4.50
N ARG A 49 17.38 0.93 3.51
CA ARG A 49 15.97 0.87 3.06
C ARG A 49 15.65 -0.43 2.34
N TYR A 50 16.56 -0.93 1.50
CA TYR A 50 16.39 -2.25 0.88
C TYR A 50 16.56 -3.38 1.88
N ALA A 51 17.44 -3.26 2.87
CA ALA A 51 17.59 -4.24 3.94
C ALA A 51 16.34 -4.30 4.82
N LEU A 52 15.71 -3.16 5.12
CA LEU A 52 14.44 -3.10 5.87
C LEU A 52 13.30 -3.69 5.05
N ALA A 53 13.19 -3.37 3.75
CA ALA A 53 12.19 -3.96 2.86
C ALA A 53 12.39 -5.47 2.66
N THR A 54 13.63 -5.93 2.52
CA THR A 54 13.96 -7.36 2.37
C THR A 54 13.75 -8.10 3.67
N ALA A 55 14.07 -7.49 4.82
CA ALA A 55 13.78 -8.05 6.14
C ALA A 55 12.26 -8.12 6.40
N LEU A 56 11.47 -7.15 5.93
CA LEU A 56 10.02 -7.17 6.01
C LEU A 56 9.44 -8.31 5.15
N CYS A 57 9.88 -8.42 3.89
CA CYS A 57 9.47 -9.51 3.01
C CYS A 57 9.92 -10.88 3.52
N ALA A 58 11.14 -10.98 4.05
CA ALA A 58 11.64 -12.20 4.68
C ALA A 58 10.87 -12.53 5.96
N ALA A 59 10.48 -11.54 6.78
CA ALA A 59 9.63 -11.77 7.95
C ALA A 59 8.21 -12.22 7.57
N ILE A 60 7.64 -11.68 6.49
CA ILE A 60 6.33 -12.12 5.94
C ILE A 60 6.44 -13.55 5.40
N VAL A 61 7.51 -13.89 4.70
CA VAL A 61 7.71 -15.26 4.18
C VAL A 61 8.10 -16.24 5.30
N SER A 62 8.89 -15.81 6.29
CA SER A 62 9.29 -16.64 7.44
C SER A 62 8.14 -16.85 8.42
N SER A 63 7.22 -15.89 8.59
CA SER A 63 5.98 -16.12 9.34
C SER A 63 5.08 -17.15 8.66
N ALA A 64 5.07 -17.23 7.33
CA ALA A 64 4.36 -18.27 6.60
C ALA A 64 4.99 -19.68 6.73
N VAL A 65 6.31 -19.78 6.92
CA VAL A 65 7.03 -21.07 6.97
C VAL A 65 7.23 -21.61 8.40
N SER A 66 7.30 -20.74 9.42
CA SER A 66 7.49 -21.17 10.82
C SER A 66 6.26 -21.83 11.45
N ALA A 67 5.08 -21.72 10.84
CA ALA A 67 3.87 -22.44 11.27
C ALA A 67 3.92 -23.96 10.98
N GLY A 68 4.92 -24.43 10.21
CA GLY A 68 4.97 -25.79 9.69
C GLY A 68 5.60 -26.88 10.56
N SER A 69 6.35 -26.57 11.63
CA SER A 69 7.09 -27.62 12.37
C SER A 69 7.13 -27.40 13.87
N ALA A 70 7.04 -28.49 14.64
CA ALA A 70 7.24 -28.63 16.10
C ALA A 70 6.01 -28.73 17.05
N VAL A 71 5.60 -29.99 17.26
CA VAL A 71 5.05 -30.57 18.52
C VAL A 71 3.57 -30.92 18.56
N TYR A 72 3.32 -32.13 18.06
CA TYR A 72 2.15 -32.99 18.23
C TYR A 72 1.54 -32.94 19.66
N VAL A 73 0.21 -32.87 19.71
CA VAL A 73 -0.72 -33.12 20.84
C VAL A 73 -1.02 -31.97 21.83
N SER A 74 -0.17 -30.97 22.06
CA SER A 74 -0.56 -29.70 22.75
C SER A 74 -0.90 -28.56 21.78
N ARG A 75 -0.75 -28.80 20.48
CA ARG A 75 -0.99 -27.83 19.39
C ARG A 75 -2.44 -27.51 19.14
N ASN A 76 -3.39 -28.38 19.50
CA ASN A 76 -4.76 -28.20 19.01
C ASN A 76 -5.49 -27.02 19.67
N GLU A 77 -5.21 -26.73 20.94
CA GLU A 77 -5.77 -25.55 21.62
C GLU A 77 -4.94 -24.30 21.35
N LEU A 78 -3.61 -24.40 21.29
CA LEU A 78 -2.74 -23.25 21.07
C LEU A 78 -2.84 -22.74 19.62
N VAL A 79 -2.85 -23.63 18.62
CA VAL A 79 -3.09 -23.28 17.21
C VAL A 79 -4.52 -22.79 17.01
N ARG A 80 -5.51 -23.36 17.71
CA ARG A 80 -6.90 -22.86 17.64
C ARG A 80 -7.02 -21.46 18.25
N ASN A 81 -6.40 -21.21 19.39
CA ASN A 81 -6.39 -19.89 20.03
C ASN A 81 -5.59 -18.87 19.21
N GLU A 82 -4.48 -19.27 18.61
CA GLU A 82 -3.67 -18.45 17.70
C GLU A 82 -4.42 -18.13 16.41
N THR A 83 -5.11 -19.13 15.81
CA THR A 83 -5.96 -18.92 14.63
C THR A 83 -7.13 -17.97 14.94
N VAL A 84 -7.75 -18.11 16.12
CA VAL A 84 -8.82 -17.21 16.57
C VAL A 84 -8.29 -15.80 16.84
N ALA A 85 -7.08 -15.66 17.41
CA ALA A 85 -6.46 -14.37 17.65
C ALA A 85 -6.10 -13.65 16.34
N VAL A 86 -5.53 -14.38 15.37
CA VAL A 86 -5.20 -13.85 14.04
C VAL A 86 -6.48 -13.47 13.28
N ALA A 87 -7.51 -14.32 13.30
CA ALA A 87 -8.81 -14.01 12.68
C ALA A 87 -9.44 -12.74 13.27
N LYS A 88 -9.37 -12.59 14.60
CA LYS A 88 -9.84 -11.39 15.29
C LYS A 88 -9.04 -10.14 14.89
N GLU A 89 -7.71 -10.22 14.82
CA GLU A 89 -6.86 -9.10 14.41
C GLU A 89 -7.12 -8.69 12.96
N VAL A 90 -7.27 -9.65 12.05
CA VAL A 90 -7.64 -9.40 10.66
C VAL A 90 -9.01 -8.72 10.57
N ARG A 91 -9.99 -9.20 11.33
CA ARG A 91 -11.33 -8.60 11.38
C ARG A 91 -11.30 -7.17 11.92
N GLU A 92 -10.56 -6.89 12.99
CA GLU A 92 -10.40 -5.55 13.54
C GLU A 92 -9.70 -4.62 12.56
N ASN A 93 -8.68 -5.11 11.86
CA ASN A 93 -7.98 -4.35 10.82
C ASN A 93 -8.91 -4.02 9.64
N ARG A 94 -9.66 -5.01 9.13
CA ARG A 94 -10.69 -4.79 8.09
C ARG A 94 -11.72 -3.76 8.51
N GLN A 95 -12.26 -3.90 9.72
CA GLN A 95 -13.27 -2.98 10.24
C GLN A 95 -12.75 -1.53 10.27
N ARG A 96 -11.50 -1.32 10.71
CA ARG A 96 -10.86 0.00 10.68
C ARG A 96 -10.76 0.53 9.27
N VAL A 97 -10.21 -0.26 8.33
CA VAL A 97 -10.07 0.16 6.93
C VAL A 97 -11.42 0.48 6.29
N TYR A 98 -12.48 -0.27 6.62
CA TYR A 98 -13.83 -0.03 6.08
C TYR A 98 -14.41 1.27 6.65
N ALA A 99 -14.18 1.56 7.93
CA ALA A 99 -14.57 2.84 8.53
C ALA A 99 -13.80 4.02 7.92
N ASP A 100 -12.49 3.85 7.67
CA ASP A 100 -11.65 4.86 7.02
C ASP A 100 -12.12 5.13 5.58
N LEU A 101 -12.52 4.09 4.84
CA LEU A 101 -13.13 4.25 3.51
C LEU A 101 -14.41 5.06 3.57
N MET A 102 -15.35 4.68 4.44
CA MET A 102 -16.61 5.41 4.59
C MET A 102 -16.37 6.87 4.94
N THR A 103 -15.42 7.14 5.84
CA THR A 103 -15.06 8.51 6.24
C THR A 103 -14.51 9.30 5.05
N GLY A 104 -13.51 8.76 4.35
CA GLY A 104 -12.89 9.45 3.21
C GLY A 104 -13.88 9.72 2.07
N VAL A 105 -14.79 8.79 1.78
CA VAL A 105 -15.81 9.00 0.74
C VAL A 105 -16.85 10.05 1.17
N ILE A 106 -17.24 10.08 2.45
CA ILE A 106 -18.12 11.13 2.97
C ILE A 106 -17.44 12.50 2.90
N GLU A 107 -16.18 12.62 3.30
CA GLU A 107 -15.42 13.88 3.20
C GLU A 107 -15.31 14.34 1.73
N TYR A 108 -15.11 13.42 0.79
CA TYR A 108 -15.14 13.71 -0.64
C TYR A 108 -16.51 14.24 -1.10
N LEU A 109 -17.61 13.62 -0.65
CA LEU A 109 -18.98 14.10 -0.93
C LEU A 109 -19.23 15.51 -0.36
N GLU A 110 -18.73 15.80 0.85
CA GLU A 110 -18.79 17.13 1.43
C GLU A 110 -18.02 18.15 0.58
N GLY A 111 -16.83 17.78 0.10
CA GLY A 111 -16.05 18.59 -0.85
C GLY A 111 -16.82 18.89 -2.13
N LEU A 112 -17.49 17.89 -2.71
CA LEU A 112 -18.34 18.06 -3.89
C LEU A 112 -19.51 19.00 -3.63
N GLY A 113 -20.15 18.86 -2.47
CA GLY A 113 -21.22 19.76 -2.03
C GLY A 113 -20.75 21.20 -1.87
N TYR A 114 -19.56 21.39 -1.29
CA TYR A 114 -18.95 22.70 -1.16
C TYR A 114 -18.62 23.32 -2.52
N LEU A 115 -17.97 22.58 -3.42
CA LEU A 115 -17.67 23.04 -4.78
C LEU A 115 -18.93 23.41 -5.56
N LYS A 116 -19.97 22.56 -5.51
CA LYS A 116 -21.27 22.89 -6.10
C LYS A 116 -21.84 24.19 -5.52
N GLY A 117 -21.76 24.36 -4.20
CA GLY A 117 -22.21 25.57 -3.52
C GLY A 117 -21.47 26.84 -3.98
N THR A 118 -20.16 26.76 -4.21
CA THR A 118 -19.35 27.89 -4.68
C THR A 118 -19.64 28.23 -6.14
N LEU A 119 -19.85 27.23 -6.99
CA LEU A 119 -20.24 27.39 -8.40
C LEU A 119 -21.65 27.94 -8.60
N THR A 120 -22.55 27.75 -7.63
CA THR A 120 -23.95 28.24 -7.70
C THR A 120 -24.07 29.73 -7.33
N ARG A 121 -23.01 30.34 -6.76
CA ARG A 121 -23.02 31.78 -6.46
C ARG A 121 -23.08 32.59 -7.75
N ASN A 122 -23.69 33.78 -7.70
CA ASN A 122 -23.83 34.65 -8.87
C ASN A 122 -23.25 36.06 -8.61
N PRO A 123 -22.06 36.40 -9.16
CA PRO A 123 -21.17 35.53 -9.92
C PRO A 123 -20.37 34.57 -9.00
N PRO A 124 -19.89 33.42 -9.51
CA PRO A 124 -18.97 32.55 -8.79
C PRO A 124 -17.66 33.26 -8.51
N ASP A 125 -17.18 33.19 -7.26
CA ASP A 125 -15.87 33.74 -6.92
C ASP A 125 -14.75 32.79 -7.36
N ARG A 126 -13.89 33.26 -8.26
CA ARG A 126 -12.89 32.42 -8.94
C ARG A 126 -11.85 31.86 -7.99
N GLU A 127 -11.41 32.64 -7.01
CA GLU A 127 -10.42 32.20 -6.01
C GLU A 127 -11.03 31.16 -5.07
N THR A 128 -12.26 31.40 -4.59
CA THR A 128 -13.01 30.44 -3.77
C THR A 128 -13.26 29.14 -4.53
N VAL A 129 -13.63 29.19 -5.82
CA VAL A 129 -13.83 27.99 -6.64
C VAL A 129 -12.52 27.23 -6.83
N ARG A 130 -11.40 27.93 -7.08
CA ARG A 130 -10.08 27.29 -7.18
C ARG A 130 -9.70 26.58 -5.89
N ALA A 131 -9.84 27.25 -4.74
CA ALA A 131 -9.57 26.66 -3.44
C ALA A 131 -10.48 25.45 -3.15
N ALA A 132 -11.74 25.50 -3.59
CA ALA A 132 -12.66 24.37 -3.48
C ALA A 132 -12.22 23.16 -4.32
N PHE A 133 -11.63 23.37 -5.51
CA PHE A 133 -11.05 22.29 -6.30
C PHE A 133 -9.80 21.67 -5.66
N ASP A 134 -8.92 22.51 -5.11
CA ASP A 134 -7.71 22.03 -4.43
C ASP A 134 -8.09 21.15 -3.23
N ASP A 135 -9.02 21.60 -2.38
CA ASP A 135 -9.57 20.83 -1.24
C ASP A 135 -10.27 19.54 -1.70
N LEU A 136 -11.09 19.61 -2.75
CA LEU A 136 -11.77 18.44 -3.32
C LEU A 136 -10.77 17.40 -3.85
N SER A 137 -9.67 17.85 -4.46
CA SER A 137 -8.65 16.96 -5.02
C SER A 137 -7.92 16.21 -3.91
N GLU A 138 -7.53 16.91 -2.83
CA GLU A 138 -6.91 16.29 -1.65
C GLU A 138 -7.83 15.23 -1.02
N LYS A 139 -9.11 15.55 -0.84
CA LYS A 139 -10.12 14.62 -0.32
C LYS A 139 -10.35 13.43 -1.24
N GLY A 140 -10.36 13.65 -2.55
CA GLY A 140 -10.49 12.59 -3.56
C GLY A 140 -9.30 11.62 -3.51
N GLU A 141 -8.07 12.13 -3.42
CA GLU A 141 -6.87 11.31 -3.25
C GLU A 141 -6.90 10.51 -1.94
N ALA A 142 -7.35 11.13 -0.84
CA ALA A 142 -7.51 10.45 0.44
C ALA A 142 -8.54 9.31 0.37
N ALA A 143 -9.68 9.53 -0.28
CA ALA A 143 -10.70 8.50 -0.51
C ALA A 143 -10.18 7.35 -1.40
N ILE A 144 -9.44 7.65 -2.46
CA ILE A 144 -8.84 6.59 -3.30
C ILE A 144 -7.78 5.79 -2.55
N LYS A 145 -7.02 6.43 -1.65
CA LYS A 145 -6.08 5.72 -0.79
C LYS A 145 -6.80 4.72 0.12
N THR A 146 -7.96 5.07 0.68
CA THR A 146 -8.72 4.15 1.54
C THR A 146 -9.35 3.02 0.73
N VAL A 147 -9.81 3.27 -0.51
CA VAL A 147 -10.23 2.21 -1.45
C VAL A 147 -9.10 1.21 -1.68
N ASN A 148 -7.88 1.68 -1.95
CA ASN A 148 -6.71 0.82 -2.14
C ASN A 148 -6.39 -0.01 -0.88
N MET A 149 -6.63 0.52 0.31
CA MET A 149 -6.47 -0.25 1.54
C MET A 149 -7.52 -1.35 1.66
N VAL A 150 -8.77 -1.12 1.23
CA VAL A 150 -9.79 -2.19 1.19
C VAL A 150 -9.39 -3.31 0.25
N PHE A 151 -8.83 -2.99 -0.92
CA PHE A 151 -8.30 -4.02 -1.84
C PHE A 151 -7.22 -4.91 -1.20
N LEU A 152 -6.46 -4.39 -0.22
CA LEU A 152 -5.41 -5.15 0.45
C LEU A 152 -5.95 -6.06 1.56
N VAL A 153 -6.96 -5.62 2.29
CA VAL A 153 -7.40 -6.30 3.52
C VAL A 153 -8.74 -7.04 3.37
N GLY A 154 -9.59 -6.60 2.44
CA GLY A 154 -10.92 -7.17 2.23
C GLY A 154 -10.90 -8.43 1.37
N SER A 155 -12.02 -9.15 1.33
CA SER A 155 -12.14 -10.30 0.44
C SER A 155 -12.29 -9.88 -1.03
N MET A 156 -11.99 -10.81 -1.91
CA MET A 156 -12.21 -10.67 -3.36
C MET A 156 -13.68 -10.41 -3.72
N GLN A 157 -14.63 -10.70 -2.83
CA GLN A 157 -16.06 -10.45 -3.07
C GLN A 157 -16.42 -8.97 -2.99
N LEU A 158 -15.59 -8.14 -2.36
CA LEU A 158 -15.77 -6.69 -2.30
C LEU A 158 -15.31 -5.97 -3.56
N ILE A 159 -14.47 -6.60 -4.39
CA ILE A 159 -13.88 -5.98 -5.59
C ILE A 159 -14.95 -5.39 -6.52
N PRO A 160 -16.01 -6.12 -6.92
CA PRO A 160 -17.04 -5.56 -7.78
C PRO A 160 -17.71 -4.33 -7.18
N THR A 161 -17.93 -4.31 -5.86
CA THR A 161 -18.51 -3.16 -5.17
C THR A 161 -17.54 -1.97 -5.15
N LEU A 162 -16.23 -2.19 -5.01
CA LEU A 162 -15.26 -1.10 -5.12
C LEU A 162 -15.20 -0.54 -6.54
N ASP A 163 -15.34 -1.39 -7.56
CA ASP A 163 -15.36 -0.99 -8.97
C ASP A 163 -16.57 -0.13 -9.35
N GLU A 164 -17.69 -0.28 -8.63
CA GLU A 164 -18.87 0.60 -8.75
C GLU A 164 -18.56 2.06 -8.37
N PHE A 165 -17.52 2.30 -7.56
CA PHE A 165 -17.07 3.66 -7.20
C PHE A 165 -15.88 4.13 -8.04
N THR A 166 -14.85 3.30 -8.19
CA THR A 166 -13.58 3.72 -8.82
C THR A 166 -13.74 4.11 -10.28
N ASN A 167 -14.58 3.38 -11.04
CA ASN A 167 -14.79 3.66 -12.46
C ASN A 167 -15.53 4.99 -12.69
N PRO A 168 -16.70 5.25 -12.06
CA PRO A 168 -17.35 6.55 -12.14
C PRO A 168 -16.49 7.70 -11.61
N TYR A 169 -15.77 7.50 -10.51
CA TYR A 169 -14.82 8.50 -9.99
C TYR A 169 -13.76 8.87 -11.03
N HIS A 170 -13.12 7.87 -11.64
CA HIS A 170 -12.09 8.09 -12.64
C HIS A 170 -12.61 8.84 -13.87
N SER A 171 -13.81 8.48 -14.36
CA SER A 171 -14.45 9.18 -15.47
C SER A 171 -14.82 10.62 -15.08
N PHE A 172 -15.41 10.83 -13.91
CA PHE A 172 -15.73 12.17 -13.42
C PHE A 172 -14.49 13.07 -13.34
N VAL A 173 -13.39 12.57 -12.76
CA VAL A 173 -12.15 13.33 -12.64
C VAL A 173 -11.55 13.65 -14.01
N ASN A 174 -11.42 12.66 -14.90
CA ASN A 174 -10.69 12.85 -16.16
C ASN A 174 -11.51 13.51 -17.26
N ASP A 175 -12.82 13.28 -17.29
CA ASP A 175 -13.70 13.75 -18.37
C ASP A 175 -14.40 15.06 -18.00
N GLN A 176 -14.58 15.35 -16.70
CA GLN A 176 -15.31 16.52 -16.23
C GLN A 176 -14.41 17.50 -15.45
N VAL A 177 -13.78 17.06 -14.36
CA VAL A 177 -13.01 17.93 -13.47
C VAL A 177 -11.76 18.47 -14.15
N ASN A 178 -10.89 17.60 -14.66
CA ASN A 178 -9.62 18.00 -15.27
C ASN A 178 -9.84 18.95 -16.48
N PRO A 179 -10.76 18.67 -17.43
CA PRO A 179 -11.04 19.60 -18.51
C PRO A 179 -11.63 20.93 -18.02
N PHE A 180 -12.49 20.91 -17.01
CA PHE A 180 -13.03 22.14 -16.42
C PHE A 180 -11.92 22.98 -15.81
N VAL A 181 -11.03 22.36 -15.02
CA VAL A 181 -9.92 23.05 -14.34
C VAL A 181 -8.93 23.60 -15.36
N LEU A 182 -8.58 22.83 -16.39
CA LEU A 182 -7.69 23.29 -17.46
C LEU A 182 -8.26 24.49 -18.20
N ARG A 183 -9.54 24.44 -18.60
CA ARG A 183 -10.20 25.56 -19.29
C ARG A 183 -10.29 26.81 -18.41
N ASN A 184 -10.63 26.64 -17.14
CA ASN A 184 -10.93 27.77 -16.25
C ASN A 184 -9.74 28.24 -15.41
N PHE A 185 -8.63 27.49 -15.32
CA PHE A 185 -7.51 27.84 -14.43
C PHE A 185 -6.11 27.51 -15.01
N GLY A 186 -6.01 26.85 -16.17
CA GLY A 186 -4.79 26.17 -16.65
C GLY A 186 -3.89 26.88 -17.68
N GLY A 187 -4.06 28.19 -17.95
CA GLY A 187 -3.30 28.87 -19.02
C GLY A 187 -2.83 30.30 -18.70
N ALA A 188 -1.66 30.67 -19.23
CA ALA A 188 -1.08 32.02 -19.17
C ALA A 188 -1.87 33.10 -19.95
N SER A 189 -2.97 32.72 -20.61
CA SER A 189 -3.75 33.59 -21.50
C SER A 189 -5.17 33.90 -21.03
N ASP A 190 -5.62 33.49 -19.83
CA ASP A 190 -7.00 33.79 -19.40
C ASP A 190 -7.15 34.05 -17.89
N VAL A 191 -6.49 35.10 -17.42
CA VAL A 191 -6.98 35.88 -16.27
C VAL A 191 -8.25 36.68 -16.66
N THR A 192 -8.70 36.57 -17.91
CA THR A 192 -9.56 37.54 -18.61
C THR A 192 -10.93 37.06 -19.08
N ASP A 193 -11.34 35.79 -18.89
CA ASP A 193 -12.74 35.36 -19.10
C ASP A 193 -13.52 35.41 -17.77
N PRO A 194 -14.09 36.57 -17.38
CA PRO A 194 -14.85 36.71 -16.13
C PRO A 194 -16.12 35.85 -16.14
N ASP A 195 -16.62 35.47 -17.31
CA ASP A 195 -17.87 34.74 -17.48
C ASP A 195 -17.65 33.23 -17.69
N GLY A 196 -16.39 32.77 -17.76
CA GLY A 196 -16.04 31.37 -18.01
C GLY A 196 -16.65 30.41 -16.98
N LEU A 197 -16.61 30.79 -15.70
CA LEU A 197 -17.22 30.01 -14.62
C LEU A 197 -18.76 30.03 -14.67
N LEU A 198 -19.36 31.15 -15.08
CA LEU A 198 -20.81 31.26 -15.26
C LEU A 198 -21.30 30.37 -16.41
N ARG A 199 -20.53 30.32 -17.51
CA ARG A 199 -20.84 29.51 -18.69
C ARG A 199 -20.66 28.02 -18.44
N ASP A 200 -19.52 27.63 -17.86
CA ASP A 200 -19.13 26.22 -17.74
C ASP A 200 -19.66 25.57 -16.44
N GLY A 201 -19.92 26.36 -15.40
CA GLY A 201 -20.33 25.91 -14.06
C GLY A 201 -21.57 25.01 -14.05
N PRO A 202 -22.68 25.36 -14.74
CA PRO A 202 -23.89 24.53 -14.75
C PRO A 202 -23.67 23.10 -15.25
N GLY A 203 -22.78 22.92 -16.24
CA GLY A 203 -22.44 21.59 -16.74
C GLY A 203 -21.73 20.74 -15.69
N LEU A 204 -20.75 21.31 -15.00
CA LEU A 204 -20.05 20.61 -13.92
C LEU A 204 -20.97 20.32 -12.73
N ILE A 205 -21.88 21.23 -12.37
CA ILE A 205 -22.86 21.02 -11.30
C ILE A 205 -23.75 19.79 -11.58
N ALA A 206 -24.21 19.63 -12.82
CA ALA A 206 -25.01 18.47 -13.21
C ALA A 206 -24.23 17.15 -13.08
N GLU A 207 -22.93 17.16 -13.42
CA GLU A 207 -22.05 16.00 -13.25
C GLU A 207 -21.72 15.73 -11.77
N ILE A 208 -21.57 16.77 -10.94
CA ILE A 208 -21.47 16.63 -9.48
C ILE A 208 -22.72 15.92 -8.92
N ASP A 209 -23.91 16.31 -9.35
CA ASP A 209 -25.15 15.67 -8.90
C ASP A 209 -25.22 14.19 -9.31
N ARG A 210 -24.74 13.86 -10.51
CA ARG A 210 -24.65 12.47 -10.96
C ARG A 210 -23.69 11.65 -10.10
N ILE A 211 -22.46 12.13 -9.88
CA ILE A 211 -21.46 11.37 -9.13
C ILE A 211 -21.84 11.24 -7.64
N VAL A 212 -22.51 12.24 -7.05
CA VAL A 212 -23.06 12.16 -5.69
C VAL A 212 -24.09 11.04 -5.59
N ALA A 213 -25.00 10.93 -6.56
CA ALA A 213 -26.00 9.86 -6.57
C ALA A 213 -25.35 8.46 -6.67
N VAL A 214 -24.42 8.29 -7.61
CA VAL A 214 -23.70 7.02 -7.81
C VAL A 214 -22.89 6.63 -6.56
N THR A 215 -22.23 7.59 -5.93
CA THR A 215 -21.47 7.36 -4.70
C THR A 215 -22.39 7.00 -3.53
N GLY A 216 -23.60 7.56 -3.47
CA GLY A 216 -24.61 7.20 -2.48
C GLY A 216 -25.03 5.72 -2.59
N ASP A 217 -25.28 5.24 -3.80
CA ASP A 217 -25.60 3.83 -4.06
C ASP A 217 -24.44 2.90 -3.67
N PHE A 218 -23.21 3.29 -4.04
CA PHE A 218 -21.99 2.58 -3.63
C PHE A 218 -21.87 2.44 -2.11
N LEU A 219 -22.06 3.52 -1.34
CA LEU A 219 -21.96 3.48 0.12
C LEU A 219 -22.99 2.50 0.72
N GLY A 220 -24.21 2.47 0.17
CA GLY A 220 -25.24 1.51 0.56
C GLY A 220 -24.81 0.07 0.32
N ASN A 221 -24.32 -0.23 -0.89
CA ASN A 221 -23.84 -1.57 -1.27
C ASN A 221 -22.62 -2.00 -0.44
N PHE A 222 -21.67 -1.09 -0.24
CA PHE A 222 -20.45 -1.34 0.52
C PHE A 222 -20.74 -1.68 1.98
N VAL A 223 -21.70 -1.02 2.63
CA VAL A 223 -22.07 -1.36 4.02
C VAL A 223 -22.64 -2.78 4.12
N VAL A 224 -23.47 -3.20 3.16
CA VAL A 224 -24.03 -4.57 3.15
C VAL A 224 -22.93 -5.60 2.95
N ARG A 225 -22.12 -5.45 1.90
CA ARG A 225 -21.04 -6.39 1.57
C ARG A 225 -19.91 -6.38 2.60
N GLY A 226 -19.57 -5.22 3.15
CA GLY A 226 -18.56 -5.08 4.19
C GLY A 226 -18.96 -5.80 5.47
N ARG A 227 -20.26 -5.82 5.83
CA ARG A 227 -20.76 -6.61 6.97
C ARG A 227 -20.63 -8.11 6.71
N GLU A 228 -21.06 -8.57 5.55
CA GLU A 228 -20.91 -9.98 5.15
C GLU A 228 -19.43 -10.41 5.20
N ASP A 229 -18.53 -9.57 4.69
CA ASP A 229 -17.10 -9.82 4.72
C ASP A 229 -16.53 -9.92 6.15
N LEU A 230 -16.94 -9.02 7.05
CA LEU A 230 -16.53 -9.05 8.46
C LEU A 230 -17.06 -10.26 9.24
N GLU A 231 -18.15 -10.88 8.79
CA GLU A 231 -18.73 -12.08 9.39
C GLU A 231 -18.06 -13.38 8.91
N THR A 232 -17.39 -13.35 7.76
CA THR A 232 -16.69 -14.51 7.17
C THR A 232 -15.23 -14.66 7.63
N GLY A 233 -14.74 -13.73 8.45
CA GLY A 233 -13.38 -13.73 9.02
C GLY A 233 -13.27 -14.45 10.36
#